data_AF-A0A099T3J1-F1
#
_entry.id   AF-A0A099T3J1-F1
#
_cell.length_a   1.000
_cell.length_b   1.000
_cell.length_c   1.000
_cell.angle_alpha   90.00
_cell.angle_beta   90.00
_cell.angle_gamma   90.00
#
_symmetry.space_group_name_H-M   'P 1'
#
loop_
_entity.id
_entity.type
_entity.pdbx_description
1 polymer ?
#
loop_
_entity_poly.entity_id
_entity_poly.type
_entity_poly.pdbx_seq_one_letter_code
_entity_poly.pdbx_strand_id
1 'polypeptide(L)' 'MKYKVHRIDVKSDNMQDYLEQFLNNLNGEVIAVIPNVKPTFQLMGATAKVDFLLIVEKTG' A
#
# COMPACT_ATOMS: atom_id res chain seq x y z
N MET A 1 22.33 -6.03 2.98
CA MET A 1 21.12 -5.21 3.26
C MET A 1 20.68 -4.52 1.99
N LYS A 2 19.84 -5.22 1.24
CA LYS A 2 19.14 -4.76 0.07
C LYS A 2 17.66 -4.63 0.43
N TYR A 3 17.04 -3.62 -0.15
CA TYR A 3 15.61 -3.34 0.00
C TYR A 3 14.97 -3.34 -1.37
N LYS A 4 13.75 -3.86 -1.44
CA LYS A 4 12.84 -3.67 -2.56
C LYS A 4 11.67 -2.82 -2.07
N VAL A 5 11.23 -1.89 -2.92
CA VAL A 5 10.06 -1.07 -2.66
C VAL A 5 9.03 -1.43 -3.71
N HIS A 6 7.91 -1.99 -3.27
CA HIS A 6 6.82 -2.40 -4.13
C HIS A 6 5.73 -1.34 -4.08
N ARG A 7 5.23 -0.90 -5.23
CA ARG A 7 4.00 -0.12 -5.29
C ARG A 7 2.84 -1.06 -5.58
N ILE A 8 1.80 -0.97 -4.77
CA ILE A 8 0.54 -1.65 -5.02
C ILE A 8 -0.60 -0.64 -5.07
N ASP A 9 -1.31 -0.61 -6.20
CA ASP A 9 -2.52 0.16 -6.32
C ASP A 9 -3.65 -0.60 -5.62
N VAL A 10 -4.41 0.10 -4.77
CA VAL A 10 -5.42 -0.50 -3.89
C VAL A 10 -6.76 0.22 -4.06
N LYS A 11 -7.86 -0.50 -3.89
CA LYS A 11 -9.21 0.08 -3.83
C LYS A 11 -9.76 -0.05 -2.43
N SER A 12 -10.59 0.90 -2.00
CA SER A 12 -11.13 0.92 -0.64
C SER A 12 -11.98 -0.29 -0.28
N ASP A 13 -12.57 -0.97 -1.27
CA ASP A 13 -13.47 -2.11 -1.10
C ASP A 13 -12.75 -3.47 -1.00
N ASN A 14 -11.49 -3.55 -1.42
CA ASN A 14 -10.73 -4.82 -1.43
C ASN A 14 -9.30 -4.71 -0.90
N MET A 15 -8.94 -3.57 -0.30
CA MET A 15 -7.56 -3.27 0.13
C MET A 15 -6.99 -4.32 1.06
N GLN A 16 -7.79 -4.81 2.01
CA GLN A 16 -7.35 -5.79 3.00
C GLN A 16 -6.98 -7.12 2.34
N ASP A 17 -7.91 -7.73 1.61
CA ASP A 17 -7.70 -9.03 0.97
C ASP A 17 -6.54 -9.01 -0.04
N TYR A 18 -6.45 -7.92 -0.82
CA TYR A 18 -5.38 -7.76 -1.80
C TYR A 18 -4.02 -7.57 -1.13
N LEU A 19 -3.94 -6.76 -0.08
CA LEU A 19 -2.70 -6.56 0.68
C LEU A 19 -2.26 -7.87 1.33
N GLU A 20 -3.16 -8.62 1.95
CA GLU A 20 -2.85 -9.91 2.56
C GLU A 20 -2.27 -10.90 1.53
N GLN A 21 -2.92 -11.05 0.37
CA GLN A 21 -2.41 -11.87 -0.72
C GLN A 21 -1.04 -11.40 -1.21
N PHE A 22 -0.84 -10.09 -1.34
CA PHE A 22 0.45 -9.54 -1.75
C PHE A 22 1.57 -9.88 -0.75
N LEU A 23 1.32 -9.66 0.55
CA LEU A 23 2.30 -9.91 1.61
C LEU A 23 2.70 -11.39 1.71
N ASN A 24 1.73 -12.29 1.56
CA ASN A 24 1.96 -13.74 1.59
C ASN A 24 2.79 -14.27 0.39
N ASN A 25 2.98 -13.46 -0.66
CA ASN A 25 3.80 -13.81 -1.82
C ASN A 25 5.23 -13.21 -1.77
N LEU A 26 5.57 -12.43 -0.72
CA LEU A 26 6.90 -11.87 -0.56
C LEU A 26 7.88 -12.93 -0.03
N ASN A 27 9.15 -12.80 -0.43
CA ASN A 27 10.20 -13.72 0.01
C ASN A 27 11.00 -13.17 1.20
N GLY A 28 11.04 -11.85 1.34
CA GLY A 28 11.74 -11.12 2.39
C GLY A 28 10.82 -10.62 3.50
N GLU A 29 11.44 -9.95 4.47
CA GLU A 29 10.76 -9.37 5.63
C GLU A 29 10.15 -8.01 5.25
N VAL A 30 8.85 -7.82 5.54
CA VAL A 30 8.18 -6.53 5.38
C VAL A 30 8.54 -5.64 6.56
N ILE A 31 9.23 -4.54 6.29
CA ILE A 31 9.71 -3.62 7.33
C ILE A 31 8.92 -2.31 7.40
N ALA A 32 8.16 -1.98 6.36
CA ALA A 32 7.28 -0.80 6.35
C ALA A 32 6.16 -0.94 5.32
N VAL A 33 5.03 -0.31 5.64
CA VAL A 33 3.87 -0.09 4.76
C VAL A 33 3.56 1.40 4.79
N ILE A 34 3.72 2.08 3.66
CA ILE A 34 3.60 3.54 3.56
C ILE A 34 2.44 3.88 2.62
N PRO A 35 1.35 4.47 3.14
CA PRO A 35 0.25 4.91 2.28
C PRO A 35 0.60 6.22 1.57
N ASN A 36 0.36 6.27 0.26
CA ASN A 36 0.22 7.54 -0.44
C ASN A 36 -1.24 7.99 -0.36
N VAL A 37 -1.47 9.19 0.15
CA VAL A 37 -2.81 9.78 0.26
C VAL A 37 -2.92 11.00 -0.64
N LYS A 38 -4.04 11.13 -1.35
CA LYS A 38 -4.34 12.28 -2.20
C LYS A 38 -5.60 13.00 -1.72
N PRO A 39 -5.59 14.34 -1.66
CA PRO A 39 -6.80 15.12 -1.46
C PRO A 39 -7.84 14.77 -2.54
N THR A 40 -9.10 14.64 -2.15
CA THR A 40 -10.21 14.34 -3.04
C THR A 40 -11.42 15.17 -2.63
N PHE A 41 -12.09 15.79 -3.61
CA PHE A 41 -13.35 16.47 -3.38
C PHE A 41 -14.52 15.50 -3.58
N GLN A 42 -15.41 15.44 -2.60
CA GLN A 42 -16.67 14.69 -2.66
C GLN A 42 -17.84 15.66 -2.48
N LEU A 43 -19.06 15.17 -2.70
CA LEU A 43 -20.29 15.99 -2.60
C LEU A 43 -20.45 16.66 -1.23
N MET A 44 -19.92 16.04 -0.16
CA MET A 44 -19.98 16.54 1.23
C MET A 44 -18.74 17.35 1.66
N GLY A 45 -17.80 17.62 0.74
CA GLY A 45 -16.62 18.45 1.02
C GLY A 45 -15.29 17.78 0.66
N ALA A 46 -14.19 18.38 1.12
CA ALA A 46 -12.84 17.89 0.92
C ALA A 46 -12.53 16.72 1.88
N THR A 47 -11.93 15.66 1.35
CA THR A 47 -11.44 14.50 2.10
C THR A 47 -10.10 14.03 1.52
N ALA A 48 -9.57 12.92 2.00
CA ALA A 48 -8.41 12.25 1.41
C ALA A 48 -8.74 10.79 1.11
N LYS A 49 -8.15 10.26 0.04
CA LYS A 49 -8.20 8.83 -0.29
C LYS A 49 -6.79 8.29 -0.39
N VAL A 50 -6.61 7.04 0.03
CA VAL A 50 -5.41 6.27 -0.30
C VAL A 50 -5.39 6.04 -1.81
N ASP A 51 -4.28 6.36 -2.45
CA ASP A 51 -4.06 6.14 -3.88
C ASP A 51 -3.35 4.80 -4.13
N PHE A 52 -2.27 4.55 -3.40
CA PHE A 52 -1.51 3.31 -3.42
C PHE A 52 -0.76 3.11 -2.10
N LEU A 53 -0.25 1.89 -1.88
CA LEU A 53 0.67 1.57 -0.79
C LEU A 53 2.07 1.32 -1.36
N LEU A 54 3.08 1.75 -0.62
CA LEU A 54 4.46 1.30 -0.81
C LEU A 54 4.78 0.26 0.27
N ILE A 55 5.20 -0.93 -0.15
CA ILE A 55 5.64 -2.00 0.74
C ILE A 55 7.16 -2.10 0.64
N VAL A 56 7.86 -1.93 1.77
CA VAL A 56 9.31 -2.05 1.81
C VAL A 56 9.67 -3.45 2.32
N GLU A 57 10.28 -4.23 1.44
CA GLU A 57 10.74 -5.60 1.67
C GLU A 57 12.27 -5.60 1.82
N LYS A 58 12.77 -6.21 2.90
CA LYS A 58 14.20 -6.47 3.11
C LYS A 58 14.54 -7.85 2.54
N THR A 59 15.43 -7.90 1.54
CA THR A 59 15.72 -9.12 0.76
C THR A 59 17.12 -9.71 0.97
N GLY A 60 17.90 -9.19 1.93
CA GLY A 60 19.27 -9.66 2.23
C GLY A 60 20.30 -8.54 2.34
#